data_AF-A0A357MD17-F1
#
_entry.id   AF-A0A357MD17-F1
#
_cell.length_a   1.000
_cell.length_b   1.000
_cell.length_c   1.000
_cell.angle_alpha   90.00
_cell.angle_beta   90.00
_cell.angle_gamma   90.00
#
_symmetry.space_group_name_H-M   'P 1'
#
loop_
_entity.id
_entity.type
_entity.pdbx_description
1 polymer ?
#
loop_
_entity_poly.entity_id
_entity_poly.type
_entity_poly.pdbx_seq_one_letter_code
_entity_poly.pdbx_strand_id
1 'polypeptide(L)'
;QLERIGLEVYPTGFVTKSLIACNFCKGAEEAGLAVAQKLNQSIAGIETPMSLKIGYAGCALGTSEPLLKDISVVKMRNTYEVFVGGEPKGLKTSIAQSLRSGLTEDQLIPVILSLINYYKANAKGKEKFKKFIDRMTIELLQQVVAV
;
A
#
# COMPACT_ATOMS: atom_id res chain seq x y z
N GLN A 1 -21.74 14.98 7.79
CA GLN A 1 -22.55 15.46 6.64
C GLN A 1 -22.21 14.71 5.36
N LEU A 2 -20.94 14.52 5.02
CA LEU A 2 -20.48 13.81 3.81
C LEU A 2 -20.82 12.31 3.80
N GLU A 3 -20.68 11.63 4.94
CA GLU A 3 -21.01 10.19 5.05
C GLU A 3 -22.49 9.90 4.75
N ARG A 4 -23.39 10.83 5.07
CA ARG A 4 -24.84 10.71 4.79
C ARG A 4 -25.17 10.69 3.30
N ILE A 5 -24.26 11.15 2.45
CA ILE A 5 -24.40 11.11 0.99
C ILE A 5 -23.51 10.03 0.36
N GLY A 6 -23.00 9.09 1.16
CA GLY A 6 -22.21 7.95 0.70
C GLY A 6 -20.72 8.23 0.46
N LEU A 7 -20.20 9.36 0.95
CA LEU A 7 -18.76 9.64 0.87
C LEU A 7 -18.01 9.08 2.09
N GLU A 8 -16.89 8.41 1.84
CA GLU A 8 -16.00 7.95 2.89
C GLU A 8 -15.17 9.11 3.46
N VAL A 9 -15.10 9.22 4.79
CA VAL A 9 -14.31 10.23 5.49
C VAL A 9 -13.30 9.53 6.40
N TYR A 10 -12.03 9.77 6.14
CA TYR A 10 -10.93 9.18 6.90
C TYR A 10 -10.21 10.22 7.77
N PRO A 11 -9.62 9.81 8.91
CA PRO A 11 -8.90 10.72 9.79
C PRO A 11 -7.69 11.39 9.11
N THR A 12 -7.33 12.57 9.61
CA THR A 12 -6.12 13.29 9.17
C THR A 12 -4.93 12.97 10.08
N GLY A 13 -3.73 13.45 9.73
CA GLY A 13 -2.52 13.21 10.54
C GLY A 13 -1.72 11.97 10.12
N PHE A 14 -1.06 11.33 11.09
CA PHE A 14 -0.20 10.17 10.88
C PHE A 14 -1.00 8.88 10.85
N VAL A 15 -1.68 8.71 9.73
CA VAL A 15 -2.47 7.53 9.40
C VAL A 15 -2.12 7.04 8.01
N THR A 16 -2.45 5.79 7.70
CA THR A 16 -2.62 5.32 6.32
C THR A 16 -3.62 6.21 5.59
N LYS A 17 -3.21 6.73 4.44
CA LYS A 17 -4.07 7.53 3.57
C LYS A 17 -5.02 6.63 2.78
N SER A 18 -6.11 7.22 2.31
CA SER A 18 -7.01 6.56 1.36
C SER A 18 -6.21 6.03 0.17
N LEU A 19 -6.56 4.82 -0.27
CA LEU A 19 -5.92 4.13 -1.36
C LEU A 19 -6.07 4.92 -2.66
N ILE A 20 -4.96 5.12 -3.37
CA ILE A 20 -5.00 5.66 -4.74
C ILE A 20 -5.12 4.47 -5.70
N ALA A 21 -6.22 4.42 -6.46
CA ALA A 21 -6.46 3.38 -7.46
C ALA A 21 -6.72 3.98 -8.85
N CYS A 22 -6.34 3.27 -9.91
CA CYS A 22 -6.71 3.61 -11.28
C CYS A 22 -8.04 2.94 -11.70
N ASN A 23 -8.95 3.69 -12.32
CA ASN A 23 -10.25 3.17 -12.78
C ASN A 23 -10.75 3.80 -14.11
N PHE A 24 -9.85 4.30 -14.94
CA PHE A 24 -10.22 5.09 -16.13
C PHE A 24 -10.00 4.34 -17.46
N CYS A 25 -9.23 3.25 -17.46
CA CYS A 25 -9.05 2.42 -18.65
C CYS A 25 -10.24 1.45 -18.81
N LYS A 26 -10.45 0.90 -20.01
CA LYS A 26 -11.57 0.02 -20.36
C LYS A 26 -11.72 -1.25 -19.51
N GLY A 27 -10.78 -1.53 -18.60
CA GLY A 27 -10.77 -2.73 -17.78
C GLY A 27 -11.00 -2.45 -16.30
N ALA A 28 -12.11 -1.82 -15.89
CA ALA A 28 -12.47 -1.72 -14.46
C ALA A 28 -12.69 -3.11 -13.83
N GLU A 29 -13.28 -4.04 -14.57
CA GLU A 29 -13.43 -5.46 -14.20
C GLU A 29 -12.06 -6.15 -14.11
N GLU A 30 -11.22 -5.96 -15.14
CA GLU A 30 -9.86 -6.51 -15.16
C GLU A 30 -8.94 -5.88 -14.12
N ALA A 31 -9.18 -4.62 -13.73
CA ALA A 31 -8.41 -3.91 -12.74
C ALA A 31 -8.67 -4.41 -11.32
N GLY A 32 -9.74 -5.19 -11.08
CA GLY A 32 -10.05 -5.69 -9.74
C GLY A 32 -10.43 -4.58 -8.76
N LEU A 33 -11.26 -3.62 -9.19
CA LEU A 33 -11.65 -2.47 -8.35
C LEU A 33 -12.31 -2.89 -7.03
N ALA A 34 -13.08 -3.98 -7.03
CA ALA A 34 -13.66 -4.53 -5.80
C ALA A 34 -12.58 -4.91 -4.78
N VAL A 35 -11.43 -5.43 -5.24
CA VAL A 35 -10.28 -5.76 -4.39
C VAL A 35 -9.64 -4.49 -3.85
N ALA A 36 -9.47 -3.46 -4.70
CA ALA A 36 -8.96 -2.17 -4.27
C ALA A 36 -9.87 -1.50 -3.21
N GLN A 37 -11.19 -1.60 -3.37
CA GLN A 37 -12.17 -1.10 -2.39
C GLN A 37 -12.07 -1.86 -1.06
N LYS A 38 -12.07 -3.20 -1.08
CA LYS A 38 -11.87 -4.03 0.12
C LYS A 38 -10.55 -3.70 0.83
N LEU A 39 -9.48 -3.53 0.05
CA LEU A 39 -8.18 -3.16 0.57
C LEU A 39 -8.22 -1.78 1.23
N ASN A 40 -8.83 -0.78 0.58
CA ASN A 40 -8.98 0.56 1.14
C ASN A 40 -9.75 0.54 2.47
N GLN A 41 -10.89 -0.13 2.51
CA GLN A 41 -11.71 -0.28 3.72
C GLN A 41 -10.95 -0.95 4.86
N SER A 42 -10.05 -1.88 4.55
CA SER A 42 -9.26 -2.61 5.54
C SER A 42 -8.11 -1.79 6.11
N ILE A 43 -7.55 -0.86 5.33
CA ILE A 43 -6.30 -0.17 5.70
C ILE A 43 -6.48 1.29 6.03
N ALA A 44 -7.46 2.00 5.48
CA ALA A 44 -7.54 3.45 5.54
C ALA A 44 -7.83 3.95 6.97
N GLY A 45 -7.09 4.97 7.41
CA GLY A 45 -7.25 5.56 8.73
C GLY A 45 -6.57 4.82 9.88
N ILE A 46 -5.85 3.73 9.62
CA ILE A 46 -4.99 3.08 10.62
C ILE A 46 -3.90 4.07 11.05
N GLU A 47 -3.80 4.33 12.36
CA GLU A 47 -2.72 5.14 12.94
C GLU A 47 -1.35 4.48 12.74
N THR A 48 -0.39 5.29 12.29
CA THR A 48 0.97 4.85 11.97
C THR A 48 2.00 5.86 12.48
N PRO A 49 3.26 5.44 12.71
CA PRO A 49 4.34 6.32 13.18
C PRO A 49 4.54 7.59 12.32
N MET A 50 4.44 7.42 10.99
CA MET A 50 4.33 8.47 9.99
C MET A 50 3.25 8.08 8.99
N SER A 51 2.63 9.04 8.31
CA SER A 51 1.57 8.76 7.33
C SER A 51 2.06 7.86 6.21
N LEU A 52 1.31 6.81 5.89
CA LEU A 52 1.59 5.91 4.77
C LEU A 52 0.73 6.25 3.55
N LYS A 53 1.36 6.38 2.39
CA LYS A 53 0.68 6.47 1.09
C LYS A 53 0.65 5.09 0.48
N ILE A 54 -0.55 4.58 0.25
CA ILE A 54 -0.75 3.25 -0.29
C ILE A 54 -1.40 3.38 -1.67
N GLY A 55 -0.91 2.62 -2.64
CA GLY A 55 -1.40 2.66 -4.02
C GLY A 55 -1.81 1.30 -4.56
N TYR A 56 -2.69 1.31 -5.54
CA TYR A 56 -3.15 0.14 -6.26
C TYR A 56 -3.18 0.42 -7.76
N ALA A 57 -2.44 -0.37 -8.52
CA ALA A 57 -2.47 -0.39 -9.97
C ALA A 57 -3.19 -1.66 -10.45
N GLY A 58 -4.23 -1.51 -11.26
CA GLY A 58 -4.96 -2.64 -11.85
C GLY A 58 -4.19 -3.39 -12.94
N CYS A 59 -3.05 -2.85 -13.40
CA CYS A 59 -2.18 -3.49 -14.38
C CYS A 59 -0.75 -2.94 -14.31
N ALA A 60 0.17 -3.58 -15.05
CA ALA A 60 1.59 -3.22 -15.13
C ALA A 60 1.87 -1.81 -15.70
N LEU A 61 0.88 -1.15 -16.33
CA LEU A 61 1.04 0.25 -16.77
C LEU A 61 1.27 1.19 -15.59
N GLY A 62 0.77 0.84 -14.40
CA GLY A 62 1.14 1.54 -13.16
C GLY A 62 0.70 3.00 -13.09
N THR A 63 -0.47 3.37 -13.63
CA THR A 63 -0.90 4.78 -13.66
C THR A 63 -1.14 5.39 -12.27
N SER A 64 -1.30 4.57 -11.23
CA SER A 64 -1.33 5.03 -9.84
C SER A 64 0.06 5.31 -9.25
N GLU A 65 1.11 5.29 -10.08
CA GLU A 65 2.52 5.52 -9.71
C GLU A 65 3.00 4.57 -8.58
N PRO A 66 2.82 3.25 -8.72
CA PRO A 66 3.01 2.30 -7.63
C PRO A 66 4.41 2.35 -7.02
N LEU A 67 5.44 2.53 -7.85
CA LEU A 67 6.84 2.55 -7.40
C LEU A 67 7.24 3.80 -6.61
N LEU A 68 6.35 4.79 -6.52
CA LEU A 68 6.54 6.04 -5.78
C LEU A 68 5.70 6.09 -4.50
N LYS A 69 5.02 5.01 -4.12
CA LYS A 69 4.23 4.93 -2.88
C LYS A 69 5.02 4.22 -1.78
N ASP A 70 4.66 4.48 -0.53
CA ASP A 70 5.27 3.80 0.61
C ASP A 70 5.01 2.29 0.51
N ILE A 71 3.77 1.91 0.19
CA ILE A 71 3.35 0.54 -0.12
C ILE A 71 2.50 0.59 -1.40
N SER A 72 2.66 -0.36 -2.32
CA SER A 72 1.77 -0.46 -3.46
C SER A 72 1.51 -1.88 -3.91
N VAL A 73 0.38 -2.04 -4.58
CA VAL A 73 -0.07 -3.28 -5.19
C VAL A 73 -0.15 -3.08 -6.69
N VAL A 74 0.35 -4.05 -7.46
CA VAL A 74 0.17 -4.11 -8.91
C VAL A 74 -0.48 -5.44 -9.25
N LYS A 75 -1.67 -5.41 -9.85
CA LYS A 75 -2.35 -6.61 -10.34
C LYS A 75 -1.70 -7.10 -11.63
N MET A 76 -1.34 -8.37 -11.64
CA MET A 76 -0.72 -9.08 -12.74
C MET A 76 -1.61 -10.27 -13.12
N ARG A 77 -2.53 -10.06 -14.08
CA ARG A 77 -3.58 -11.04 -14.42
C ARG A 77 -4.41 -11.45 -13.20
N ASN A 78 -4.16 -12.62 -12.62
CA ASN A 78 -4.88 -13.19 -11.47
C ASN A 78 -4.08 -13.12 -10.17
N THR A 79 -2.88 -12.54 -10.19
CA THR A 79 -2.03 -12.40 -9.00
C THR A 79 -1.71 -10.94 -8.70
N TYR A 80 -1.14 -10.71 -7.52
CA TYR A 80 -0.80 -9.37 -7.03
C TYR A 80 0.67 -9.31 -6.62
N GLU A 81 1.32 -8.24 -7.06
CA GLU A 81 2.70 -7.87 -6.73
C GLU A 81 2.68 -6.73 -5.72
N VAL A 82 3.44 -6.86 -4.63
CA VAL A 82 3.54 -5.86 -3.57
C VAL A 82 4.92 -5.21 -3.60
N PHE A 83 4.96 -3.89 -3.64
CA PHE A 83 6.18 -3.08 -3.59
C PHE A 83 6.20 -2.18 -2.36
N VAL A 84 7.40 -1.89 -1.84
CA VAL A 84 7.58 -1.09 -0.62
C VAL A 84 8.75 -0.11 -0.70
N GLY A 85 8.65 1.00 0.01
CA GLY A 85 9.74 1.95 0.21
C GLY A 85 9.89 3.03 -0.88
N GLY A 86 8.85 3.30 -1.67
CA GLY A 86 8.84 4.46 -2.55
C GLY A 86 8.77 5.76 -1.76
N GLU A 87 9.61 6.74 -2.09
CA GLU A 87 9.58 8.08 -1.49
C GLU A 87 9.62 9.15 -2.62
N PRO A 88 8.48 9.80 -2.94
CA PRO A 88 8.40 10.73 -4.07
C PRO A 88 8.76 12.17 -3.70
N LYS A 89 8.89 12.48 -2.40
CA LYS A 89 9.09 13.84 -1.89
C LYS A 89 10.38 13.94 -1.10
N GLY A 90 11.20 14.94 -1.40
CA GLY A 90 12.45 15.24 -0.70
C GLY A 90 13.62 15.39 -1.66
N LEU A 91 14.79 15.74 -1.13
CA LEU A 91 16.03 15.86 -1.90
C LEU A 91 16.58 14.49 -2.34
N LYS A 92 16.19 13.42 -1.64
CA LYS A 92 16.53 12.04 -1.99
C LYS A 92 15.23 11.30 -2.27
N THR A 93 14.96 11.06 -3.55
CA THR A 93 13.85 10.21 -3.97
C THR A 93 14.26 8.75 -3.85
N SER A 94 13.27 7.85 -3.78
CA SER A 94 13.52 6.42 -3.78
C SER A 94 12.41 5.68 -4.51
N ILE A 95 12.82 4.65 -5.26
CA ILE A 95 11.93 3.75 -5.98
C ILE A 95 11.62 2.56 -5.07
N ALA A 96 10.36 2.15 -5.05
CA ALA A 96 9.93 1.00 -4.28
C ALA A 96 10.58 -0.30 -4.77
N GLN A 97 10.84 -1.21 -3.84
CA GLN A 97 11.43 -2.53 -4.09
C GLN A 97 10.34 -3.60 -4.03
N SER A 98 10.50 -4.69 -4.79
CA SER A 98 9.57 -5.82 -4.71
C SER A 98 9.67 -6.48 -3.34
N LEU A 99 8.53 -6.58 -2.65
CA LEU A 99 8.41 -7.30 -1.39
C LEU A 99 7.95 -8.73 -1.65
N ARG A 100 6.82 -8.89 -2.35
CA ARG A 100 6.16 -10.18 -2.52
C ARG A 100 5.47 -10.23 -3.87
N SER A 101 5.60 -11.37 -4.53
CA SER A 101 5.08 -11.60 -5.87
C SER A 101 4.08 -12.75 -5.86
N GLY A 102 3.18 -12.77 -6.84
CA GLY A 102 2.30 -13.90 -7.06
C GLY A 102 1.21 -14.12 -6.00
N LEU A 103 0.84 -13.09 -5.23
CA LEU A 103 -0.20 -13.21 -4.20
C LEU A 103 -1.58 -13.45 -4.82
N THR A 104 -2.41 -14.22 -4.13
CA THR A 104 -3.85 -14.34 -4.44
C THR A 104 -4.65 -13.21 -3.76
N GLU A 105 -5.92 -13.02 -4.14
CA GLU A 105 -6.78 -11.97 -3.57
C GLU A 105 -6.93 -12.11 -2.05
N ASP A 106 -7.09 -13.35 -1.55
CA ASP A 106 -7.25 -13.68 -0.14
C ASP A 106 -5.97 -13.47 0.68
N GLN A 107 -4.79 -13.55 0.06
CA GLN A 107 -3.51 -13.28 0.71
C GLN A 107 -3.16 -11.79 0.77
N LEU A 108 -3.67 -10.99 -0.17
CA LEU A 108 -3.27 -9.60 -0.35
C LEU A 108 -3.48 -8.74 0.90
N ILE A 109 -4.70 -8.71 1.42
CA ILE A 109 -5.04 -7.87 2.59
C ILE A 109 -4.26 -8.31 3.84
N PRO A 110 -4.19 -9.61 4.19
CA PRO A 110 -3.35 -10.09 5.28
C PRO A 110 -1.88 -9.65 5.18
N VAL A 111 -1.27 -9.74 4.00
CA VAL A 111 0.13 -9.31 3.78
C VAL A 111 0.31 -7.82 4.06
N ILE A 112 -0.57 -6.97 3.52
CA ILE A 112 -0.49 -5.51 3.70
C ILE A 112 -0.73 -5.13 5.17
N LEU A 113 -1.70 -5.75 5.85
CA LEU A 113 -1.96 -5.52 7.26
C LEU A 113 -0.81 -5.99 8.15
N SER A 114 -0.21 -7.15 7.86
CA SER A 114 0.97 -7.65 8.57
C SER A 114 2.12 -6.64 8.49
N LEU A 115 2.39 -6.10 7.30
CA LEU A 115 3.42 -5.09 7.09
C LEU A 115 3.14 -3.78 7.86
N ILE A 116 1.90 -3.29 7.82
CA ILE A 116 1.50 -2.07 8.56
C ILE A 116 1.67 -2.29 10.07
N ASN A 117 1.20 -3.43 10.59
CA ASN A 117 1.31 -3.77 12.00
C ASN A 117 2.77 -3.93 12.43
N TYR A 118 3.60 -4.55 11.59
CA TYR A 118 5.02 -4.70 11.85
C TYR A 118 5.73 -3.34 11.89
N TYR A 119 5.40 -2.44 10.98
CA TYR A 119 5.91 -1.06 11.00
C TYR A 119 5.49 -0.32 12.27
N LYS A 120 4.22 -0.42 12.68
CA LYS A 120 3.73 0.19 13.92
C LYS A 120 4.48 -0.31 15.15
N ALA A 121 4.73 -1.62 15.23
CA ALA A 121 5.38 -2.23 16.38
C ALA A 121 6.89 -1.95 16.45
N ASN A 122 7.56 -1.78 15.31
CA ASN A 122 9.02 -1.78 15.24
C ASN A 122 9.64 -0.44 14.81
N ALA A 123 8.84 0.57 14.46
CA ALA A 123 9.34 1.90 14.11
C ALA A 123 9.93 2.63 15.32
N LYS A 124 10.98 3.41 15.07
CA LYS A 124 11.62 4.24 16.11
C LYS A 124 11.03 5.64 16.14
N GLY A 125 10.04 5.88 17.01
CA GLY A 125 9.37 7.17 17.12
C GLY A 125 8.66 7.55 15.82
N LYS A 126 8.90 8.75 15.29
CA LYS A 126 8.32 9.22 14.00
C LYS A 126 9.20 8.84 12.80
N GLU A 127 9.66 7.59 12.76
CA GLU A 127 10.51 7.07 11.68
C GLU A 127 9.70 7.01 10.37
N LYS A 128 10.21 7.58 9.28
CA LYS A 128 9.59 7.45 7.95
C LYS A 128 9.65 6.01 7.45
N PHE A 129 8.65 5.59 6.68
CA PHE A 129 8.57 4.23 6.15
C PHE A 129 9.81 3.82 5.34
N LYS A 130 10.33 4.67 4.45
CA LYS A 130 11.57 4.38 3.72
C LYS A 130 12.76 4.07 4.64
N LYS A 131 12.98 4.89 5.68
CA LYS A 131 14.06 4.65 6.66
C LYS A 131 13.86 3.34 7.41
N PHE A 132 12.61 3.00 7.71
CA PHE A 132 12.25 1.73 8.31
C PHE A 132 12.57 0.54 7.39
N ILE A 133 12.21 0.61 6.10
CA ILE A 133 12.55 -0.42 5.10
C ILE A 133 14.07 -0.61 5.02
N ASP A 134 14.83 0.48 4.95
CA ASP A 134 16.30 0.41 4.88
C ASP A 134 16.93 -0.23 6.12
N ARG A 135 16.34 0.00 7.29
CA ARG A 135 16.83 -0.55 8.56
C ARG A 135 16.46 -2.02 8.75
N MET A 136 15.29 -2.43 8.28
CA MET A 136 14.81 -3.81 8.43
C MET A 136 15.32 -4.74 7.33
N THR A 137 15.71 -4.20 6.16
CA THR A 137 16.01 -4.93 4.93
C THR A 137 14.79 -5.62 4.31
N ILE A 138 14.84 -5.89 3.01
CA ILE A 138 13.71 -6.47 2.29
C ILE A 138 13.51 -7.95 2.64
N GLU A 139 14.60 -8.66 2.91
CA GLU A 139 14.62 -10.09 3.22
C GLU A 139 13.93 -10.40 4.55
N LEU A 140 14.16 -9.57 5.58
CA LEU A 140 13.46 -9.71 6.86
C LEU A 140 11.96 -9.46 6.69
N LEU A 141 11.60 -8.43 5.93
CA LEU A 141 10.20 -8.09 5.70
C LEU A 141 9.47 -9.17 4.90
N GLN A 142 10.16 -9.85 3.98
CA GLN A 142 9.65 -11.02 3.28
C GLN A 142 9.30 -12.18 4.22
N GLN A 143 10.08 -12.38 5.30
CA GLN A 143 9.78 -13.38 6.33
C GLN A 143 8.58 -12.97 7.18
N VAL A 144 8.45 -11.68 7.52
CA VAL A 144 7.32 -11.14 8.30
C VAL A 144 5.99 -11.31 7.58
N VAL A 145 5.99 -11.17 6.25
CA VAL A 145 4.78 -11.29 5.43
C VAL A 145 4.61 -12.66 4.78
N ALA A 146 5.34 -13.67 5.26
CA ALA A 146 5.19 -15.03 4.77
C ALA A 146 3.81 -15.58 5.16
N VAL A 147 3.01 -15.86 4.12
CA VAL A 147 1.78 -16.66 4.15
C VAL A 147 2.08 -18.07 3.67
#